data_AF-W7KW27-F1
#
_entry.id   AF-W7KW27-F1
#
_cell.length_a   1.000
_cell.length_b   1.000
_cell.length_c   1.000
_cell.angle_alpha   90.00
_cell.angle_beta   90.00
_cell.angle_gamma   90.00
#
_symmetry.space_group_name_H-M   'P 1'
#
loop_
_entity.id
_entity.type
_entity.pdbx_description
1 polymer ?
#
loop_
_entity_poly.entity_id
_entity_poly.type
_entity_poly.pdbx_seq_one_letter_code
_entity_poly.pdbx_strand_id
1 'polypeptide(L)' 'METSMSVEEVLTGISELLEKEGQPPRKKQVKKSNPELMKNALYYFPSWENAVEQSIGS' A
#
# COMPACT_ATOMS: atom_id res chain seq x y z
N MET A 1 7.05 -17.15 -1.81
CA MET A 1 5.68 -16.64 -1.63
C MET A 1 5.30 -15.99 -2.94
N GLU A 2 4.25 -16.46 -3.59
CA GLU A 2 3.68 -15.76 -4.75
C GLU A 2 2.90 -14.55 -4.23
N THR A 3 3.20 -13.36 -4.76
CA THR A 3 2.42 -12.15 -4.56
C THR A 3 1.34 -12.09 -5.63
N SER A 4 0.10 -11.85 -5.21
CA SER A 4 -1.03 -11.75 -6.14
C SER A 4 -1.03 -10.41 -6.89
N MET A 5 -0.36 -9.39 -6.37
CA MET A 5 -0.28 -8.05 -6.95
C MET A 5 1.16 -7.71 -7.33
N SER A 6 1.33 -7.01 -8.44
CA SER A 6 2.62 -6.41 -8.80
C SER A 6 2.91 -5.16 -7.96
N VAL A 7 4.18 -4.72 -7.92
CA VAL A 7 4.57 -3.50 -7.18
C VAL A 7 3.78 -2.26 -7.65
N GLU A 8 3.52 -2.14 -8.95
CA GLU A 8 2.74 -1.05 -9.55
C GLU A 8 1.27 -1.06 -9.11
N GLU A 9 0.66 -2.26 -9.00
CA GLU A 9 -0.71 -2.39 -8.50
C GLU A 9 -0.80 -2.06 -7.01
N VAL A 10 0.24 -2.41 -6.25
CA VAL A 10 0.33 -2.03 -4.84
C VAL A 10 0.39 -0.51 -4.70
N LEU A 11 1.26 0.16 -5.47
CA LEU A 11 1.38 1.62 -5.44
C LEU A 11 0.07 2.29 -5.87
N THR A 12 -0.54 1.82 -6.96
CA THR A 12 -1.86 2.30 -7.44
C THR A 12 -2.91 2.16 -6.35
N GLY A 13 -3.02 0.99 -5.73
CA GLY A 13 -4.00 0.75 -4.66
C GLY A 13 -3.76 1.60 -3.40
N ILE A 14 -2.51 1.97 -3.11
CA ILE A 14 -2.20 2.90 -2.02
C ILE A 14 -2.60 4.33 -2.39
N SER A 15 -2.31 4.76 -3.63
CA SER A 15 -2.67 6.09 -4.13
C SER A 15 -4.18 6.28 -4.20
N GLU A 16 -4.93 5.29 -4.68
CA GLU A 16 -6.41 5.34 -4.68
C GLU A 16 -6.99 5.45 -3.27
N LEU A 17 -6.39 4.77 -2.28
CA LEU A 17 -6.79 4.90 -0.88
C LEU A 17 -6.50 6.31 -0.35
N LEU A 18 -5.35 6.88 -0.71
CA LEU A 18 -4.99 8.25 -0.35
C LEU A 18 -5.95 9.26 -0.96
N GLU A 19 -6.31 9.13 -2.25
CA GLU A 19 -7.27 10.02 -2.91
C GLU A 19 -8.67 9.91 -2.29
N LYS A 20 -9.10 8.69 -1.95
CA LYS A 20 -10.40 8.45 -1.34
C LYS A 20 -10.52 8.99 0.09
N GLU A 21 -9.47 8.87 0.89
CA GLU A 21 -9.49 9.33 2.28
C GLU A 21 -8.98 10.77 2.44
N GLY A 22 -8.32 11.32 1.42
CA GLY A 22 -7.64 12.62 1.47
C GLY A 22 -6.42 12.64 2.41
N GLN A 23 -5.99 11.48 2.91
CA GLN A 23 -4.85 11.35 3.83
C GLN A 23 -4.15 10.00 3.67
N PRO A 24 -2.84 9.92 3.98
CA PRO A 24 -2.07 8.68 3.88
C PRO A 24 -2.72 7.55 4.67
N PRO A 25 -3.04 6.41 4.03
CA PRO A 25 -3.69 5.30 4.70
C PRO A 25 -2.80 4.73 5.80
N ARG A 26 -3.31 4.65 7.03
CA ARG A 26 -2.52 4.18 8.18
C ARG A 26 -2.36 2.66 8.15
N LYS A 27 -1.17 2.17 8.54
CA LYS A 27 -0.86 0.73 8.58
C LYS A 27 -1.93 -0.11 9.28
N LYS A 28 -2.42 0.35 10.44
CA LYS A 28 -3.43 -0.36 11.24
C LYS A 28 -4.79 -0.42 10.55
N GLN A 29 -5.11 0.61 9.76
CA GLN A 29 -6.35 0.70 9.01
C GLN A 29 -6.30 -0.18 7.77
N VAL A 30 -5.22 -0.11 6.97
CA VAL A 30 -5.08 -0.97 5.79
C VAL A 30 -4.99 -2.43 6.17
N LYS A 31 -4.29 -2.78 7.26
CA LYS A 31 -4.29 -4.16 7.75
C LYS A 31 -5.71 -4.67 8.08
N LYS A 32 -6.64 -3.79 8.45
CA LYS A 32 -8.04 -4.15 8.75
C LYS A 32 -8.92 -4.14 7.50
N SER A 33 -8.79 -3.13 6.65
CA SER A 33 -9.66 -2.94 5.47
C SER A 33 -9.16 -3.69 4.23
N ASN A 34 -7.85 -3.77 4.02
CA ASN A 34 -7.18 -4.41 2.87
C ASN A 34 -5.90 -5.15 3.32
N PRO A 35 -6.03 -6.28 4.06
CA PRO A 35 -4.88 -7.05 4.53
C PRO A 35 -4.01 -7.62 3.39
N GLU A 36 -4.59 -7.84 2.21
CA GLU A 36 -3.86 -8.33 1.03
C GLU A 36 -2.94 -7.25 0.45
N LEU A 37 -3.43 -6.01 0.31
CA LEU A 37 -2.60 -4.87 -0.10
C LEU A 37 -1.44 -4.65 0.87
N MET A 38 -1.70 -4.75 2.19
CA MET A 38 -0.66 -4.68 3.21
C MET A 38 0.39 -5.79 3.03
N LYS A 39 -0.04 -7.03 2.80
CA LYS A 39 0.87 -8.17 2.62
C LYS A 39 1.76 -7.99 1.39
N ASN A 40 1.18 -7.58 0.26
CA ASN A 40 1.93 -7.34 -0.97
C ASN A 40 2.86 -6.12 -0.82
N ALA A 41 2.42 -5.03 -0.17
CA ALA A 41 3.28 -3.89 0.14
C ALA A 41 4.50 -4.28 0.99
N LEU A 42 4.31 -5.07 2.05
CA LEU A 42 5.41 -5.55 2.88
C LEU A 42 6.30 -6.61 2.20
N TYR A 43 5.90 -7.12 1.04
CA TYR A 43 6.74 -8.00 0.23
C TYR A 43 7.73 -7.19 -0.62
N TYR A 44 7.27 -6.09 -1.22
CA TYR A 44 8.11 -5.25 -2.10
C TYR A 44 8.87 -4.16 -1.34
N PHE A 45 8.33 -3.68 -0.23
CA PHE A 45 8.86 -2.54 0.52
C PHE A 45 9.26 -2.96 1.94
N PRO A 46 10.31 -2.34 2.50
CA PRO A 46 10.78 -2.65 3.86
C PRO A 46 9.76 -2.28 4.96
N SER A 47 8.87 -1.32 4.68
CA SER A 47 7.80 -0.91 5.58
C SER A 47 6.59 -0.41 4.80
N TRP A 48 5.43 -0.35 5.48
CA TRP A 48 4.23 0.24 4.93
C TRP A 48 4.43 1.73 4.64
N GLU A 49 5.04 2.46 5.56
CA GLU A 49 5.35 3.88 5.35
C GLU A 49 6.19 4.09 4.09
N ASN A 50 7.20 3.26 3.84
CA ASN A 50 8.03 3.34 2.64
C ASN A 50 7.23 3.09 1.36
N ALA A 51 6.24 2.19 1.40
CA ALA A 51 5.35 1.95 0.26
C ALA A 51 4.46 3.17 -0.03
N VAL A 52 3.95 3.82 1.02
CA VAL A 52 3.14 5.04 0.93
C VAL A 52 3.96 6.24 0.46
N GLU A 53 5.19 6.39 0.94
CA GLU A 53 6.08 7.46 0.45
C GLU A 53 6.39 7.28 -1.04
N GLN A 54 6.65 6.05 -1.49
CA GLN A 54 6.84 5.79 -2.93
C GLN A 54 5.56 6.00 -3.74
N SER A 55 4.37 5.72 -3.21
CA SER A 55 3.13 5.96 -3.95
C SER A 55 2.80 7.45 -4.11
N ILE A 56 3.37 8.31 -3.26
CA ILE A 56 3.19 9.77 -3.29
C ILE A 56 4.31 10.46 -4.11
N GLY A 57 5.50 9.86 -4.14
CA GLY A 57 6.71 10.44 -4.73
C GLY A 57 7.10 9.96 -6.13
N SER A 58 6.29 9.13 -6.79
CA SER A 58 6.52 8.61 -8.15
C SER A 58 5.66 9.29 -9.21
#